data_AF-A0A8B8SHZ6-F1
#
_entry.id   AF-A0A8B8SHZ6-F1
#
_cell.length_a   1.000
_cell.length_b   1.000
_cell.length_c   1.000
_cell.angle_alpha   90.00
_cell.angle_beta   90.00
_cell.angle_gamma   90.00
#
_symmetry.space_group_name_H-M   'P 1'
#
loop_
_entity.id
_entity.type
_entity.pdbx_description
1 polymer ?
#
loop_
_entity_poly.entity_id
_entity_poly.type
_entity_poly.pdbx_seq_one_letter_code
_entity_poly.pdbx_strand_id
1 'polypeptide(L)'
;MAAAFRPSKEVLLLQALRNLVYTGVGGSGCTCCRCPVGAKRYLLTDNIVKLKEFQHKKVAVGCNLPGTKETYLRNLEEKLTQNKLILKEELRTLLHLCESRDDMELAKNVIYRYHAENRNITLGEYKFGPLFMRLCYELDLEESAVELIRDQHLRGFFSDSTSFNILMDMLFIKGKYKSALEVLIEMENQDVKFSKDTYVLAFAICYKLNSPESFRICTTLREEALIKGVILSRRASCFAVALALNQNQLAKAVSIFSQIMKPESIICTNLNLVKVREKVKDVPALLVNFDKLYRKLHMNGQVTTYTLDALLCHTPRDRRSHMVLLNKRTVSRRTFQPLSQSLWAE
;
A
#
# COMPACT_ATOMS: atom_id res chain seq x y z
N MET A 1 -19.67 -13.12 42.20
CA MET A 1 -19.68 -12.83 40.74
C MET A 1 -18.44 -12.05 40.39
N ALA A 2 -17.38 -12.73 39.94
CA ALA A 2 -16.16 -12.07 39.47
C ALA A 2 -16.35 -11.68 38.01
N ALA A 3 -16.49 -10.39 37.73
CA ALA A 3 -16.49 -9.87 36.37
C ALA A 3 -15.09 -10.06 35.78
N ALA A 4 -14.95 -11.00 34.85
CA ALA A 4 -13.74 -11.17 34.07
C ALA A 4 -13.55 -9.92 33.19
N PHE A 5 -12.62 -9.05 33.58
CA PHE A 5 -12.16 -7.93 32.77
C PHE A 5 -11.56 -8.48 31.46
N ARG A 6 -12.30 -8.37 30.36
CA ARG A 6 -11.72 -8.50 29.02
C ARG A 6 -10.76 -7.31 28.83
N PRO A 7 -9.48 -7.52 28.53
CA PRO A 7 -8.57 -6.41 28.25
C PRO A 7 -9.03 -5.62 27.01
N SER A 8 -8.82 -4.31 27.03
CA SER A 8 -9.14 -3.38 25.94
C SER A 8 -8.49 -3.80 24.61
N LYS A 9 -9.17 -3.48 23.48
CA LYS A 9 -8.76 -3.75 22.09
C LYS A 9 -7.32 -3.34 21.78
N GLU A 10 -6.89 -2.21 22.33
CA GLU A 10 -5.54 -1.67 22.18
C GLU A 10 -4.49 -2.52 22.91
N VAL A 11 -4.86 -3.13 24.05
CA VAL A 11 -3.93 -3.87 24.92
C VAL A 11 -3.48 -5.17 24.26
N LEU A 12 -4.36 -5.87 23.54
CA LEU A 12 -4.01 -7.14 22.90
C LEU A 12 -3.04 -6.96 21.72
N LEU A 13 -3.23 -5.91 20.92
CA LEU A 13 -2.30 -5.54 19.85
C LEU A 13 -1.01 -4.94 20.42
N LEU A 14 -1.06 -4.03 21.40
CA LEU A 14 0.13 -3.47 22.04
C LEU A 14 0.98 -4.53 22.78
N GLN A 15 0.33 -5.51 23.42
CA GLN A 15 1.01 -6.59 24.15
C GLN A 15 1.62 -7.63 23.20
N ALA A 16 1.00 -7.82 22.03
CA ALA A 16 1.63 -8.52 20.90
C ALA A 16 2.88 -7.82 20.37
N LEU A 17 2.86 -6.49 20.35
CA LEU A 17 3.90 -5.66 19.75
C LEU A 17 5.15 -5.46 20.62
N ARG A 18 5.02 -5.46 21.95
CA ARG A 18 6.18 -5.38 22.86
C ARG A 18 7.21 -6.49 22.63
N ASN A 19 6.78 -7.65 22.15
CA ASN A 19 7.67 -8.78 21.88
C ASN A 19 8.45 -8.66 20.56
N LEU A 20 8.06 -7.75 19.64
CA LEU A 20 8.74 -7.55 18.35
C LEU A 20 9.93 -6.58 18.46
N VAL A 21 9.87 -5.65 19.42
CA VAL A 21 10.86 -4.57 19.59
C VAL A 21 12.13 -5.06 20.31
N TYR A 22 12.07 -6.19 21.02
CA TYR A 22 13.17 -6.64 21.90
C TYR A 22 14.02 -7.82 21.41
N THR A 23 13.78 -8.39 20.23
CA THR A 23 14.67 -9.43 19.67
C THR A 23 15.43 -8.90 18.46
N GLY A 24 16.47 -8.11 18.73
CA GLY A 24 17.50 -7.77 17.75
C GLY A 24 18.52 -8.91 17.65
N VAL A 25 18.50 -9.65 16.55
CA VAL A 25 19.64 -10.43 16.05
C VAL A 25 19.63 -10.38 14.52
N GLY A 26 20.78 -10.01 13.95
CA GLY A 26 20.97 -9.69 12.55
C GLY A 26 20.71 -10.83 11.58
N GLY A 27 20.17 -10.48 10.41
CA GLY A 27 20.00 -11.37 9.26
C GLY A 27 20.61 -10.72 8.02
N SER A 28 21.60 -11.41 7.46
CA SER A 28 22.43 -11.04 6.32
C SER A 28 21.63 -10.56 5.11
N GLY A 29 22.00 -9.38 4.59
CA GLY A 29 21.44 -8.79 3.39
C GLY A 29 21.90 -9.54 2.14
N CYS A 30 20.96 -9.93 1.29
CA CYS A 30 21.25 -10.41 -0.06
C CYS A 30 21.16 -9.24 -1.03
N THR A 31 22.31 -8.83 -1.55
CA THR A 31 22.50 -7.91 -2.66
C THR A 31 22.04 -8.57 -3.96
N CYS A 32 21.05 -7.99 -4.64
CA CYS A 32 20.94 -8.18 -6.08
C CYS A 32 20.40 -6.91 -6.75
N CYS A 33 21.35 -6.16 -7.31
CA CYS A 33 21.10 -5.05 -8.20
C CYS A 33 20.76 -5.56 -9.61
N ARG A 34 19.92 -4.78 -10.31
CA ARG A 34 19.52 -4.87 -11.73
C ARG A 34 18.41 -5.88 -12.06
N CYS A 35 17.16 -5.39 -12.05
CA CYS A 35 16.11 -5.94 -12.91
C CYS A 35 15.70 -4.90 -13.97
N PRO A 36 15.57 -5.29 -15.25
CA PRO A 36 15.18 -4.41 -16.34
C PRO A 36 13.73 -3.95 -16.16
N VAL A 37 13.42 -2.77 -16.70
CA VAL A 37 12.12 -2.08 -16.67
C VAL A 37 10.98 -3.01 -17.12
N GLY A 38 10.41 -3.73 -16.17
CA GLY A 38 9.15 -4.46 -16.28
C GLY A 38 8.25 -3.96 -15.17
N ALA A 39 7.13 -3.34 -15.54
CA ALA A 39 6.24 -2.59 -14.64
C ALA A 39 6.00 -3.30 -13.28
N LYS A 40 6.35 -2.61 -12.18
CA LYS A 40 6.09 -3.04 -10.80
C LYS A 40 4.59 -3.33 -10.64
N ARG A 41 4.26 -4.51 -10.08
CA ARG A 41 2.88 -4.99 -9.87
C ARG A 41 2.46 -4.64 -8.43
N TYR A 42 1.27 -4.07 -8.26
CA TYR A 42 0.84 -3.46 -6.99
C TYR A 42 -0.27 -4.28 -6.29
N LEU A 43 -0.29 -4.28 -4.95
CA LEU A 43 -1.39 -4.89 -4.19
C LEU A 43 -2.68 -4.10 -4.44
N LEU A 44 -2.54 -2.78 -4.52
CA LEU A 44 -3.60 -1.87 -4.92
C LEU A 44 -3.65 -1.68 -6.44
N THR A 45 -4.82 -1.39 -6.98
CA THR A 45 -4.95 -1.02 -8.41
C THR A 45 -4.59 0.45 -8.64
N ASP A 46 -4.22 0.81 -9.87
CA ASP A 46 -3.99 2.21 -10.28
C ASP A 46 -5.19 3.11 -9.97
N ASN A 47 -6.43 2.58 -9.99
CA ASN A 47 -7.64 3.33 -9.63
C ASN A 47 -7.72 3.70 -8.14
N ILE A 48 -7.00 2.98 -7.28
CA ILE A 48 -6.96 3.23 -5.83
C ILE A 48 -5.80 4.18 -5.52
N VAL A 49 -4.61 3.86 -6.04
CA VAL A 49 -3.42 4.70 -5.83
C VAL A 49 -3.56 6.03 -6.56
N LYS A 50 -4.17 6.05 -7.75
CA LYS A 50 -4.41 7.22 -8.61
C LYS A 50 -3.13 7.98 -9.00
N LEU A 51 -2.05 7.25 -9.22
CA LEU A 51 -0.73 7.85 -9.51
C LEU A 51 -0.72 8.56 -10.87
N LYS A 52 -1.34 7.97 -11.90
CA LYS A 52 -1.45 8.62 -13.22
C LYS A 52 -2.32 9.88 -13.20
N GLU A 53 -3.45 9.83 -12.50
CA GLU A 53 -4.33 10.99 -12.33
C GLU A 53 -3.59 12.13 -11.62
N PHE A 54 -2.81 11.80 -10.58
CA PHE A 54 -1.95 12.75 -9.89
C PHE A 54 -0.91 13.38 -10.83
N GLN A 55 -0.19 12.57 -11.62
CA GLN A 55 0.81 13.04 -12.58
C GLN A 55 0.23 13.96 -13.66
N HIS A 56 -0.92 13.59 -14.25
CA HIS A 56 -1.61 14.46 -15.21
C HIS A 56 -1.99 15.80 -14.58
N LYS A 57 -2.42 15.78 -13.30
CA LYS A 57 -2.79 16.99 -12.58
C LYS A 57 -1.57 17.86 -12.25
N LYS A 58 -0.40 17.28 -11.99
CA LYS A 58 0.87 18.03 -11.86
C LYS A 58 1.18 18.82 -13.12
N VAL A 59 1.11 18.16 -14.29
CA VAL A 59 1.33 18.81 -15.59
C VAL A 59 0.32 19.94 -15.80
N ALA A 60 -0.97 19.69 -15.55
CA ALA A 60 -2.00 20.71 -15.72
C ALA A 60 -1.80 21.93 -14.78
N VAL A 61 -1.39 21.70 -13.53
CA VAL A 61 -1.09 22.79 -12.58
C VAL A 61 0.15 23.56 -13.01
N GLY A 62 1.21 22.88 -13.45
CA GLY A 62 2.42 23.53 -13.95
C GLY A 62 2.17 24.39 -15.19
N CYS A 63 1.38 23.91 -16.15
CA CYS A 63 1.04 24.67 -17.36
C CYS A 63 0.16 25.90 -17.09
N ASN A 64 -0.67 25.86 -16.05
CA ASN A 64 -1.59 26.95 -15.71
C ASN A 64 -1.05 27.85 -14.59
N LEU A 65 0.20 27.66 -14.16
CA LEU A 65 0.80 28.43 -13.07
C LEU A 65 1.05 29.88 -13.51
N PRO A 66 0.55 30.89 -12.79
CA PRO A 66 0.93 32.28 -13.03
C PRO A 66 2.40 32.50 -12.62
N GLY A 67 3.29 32.63 -13.60
CA GLY A 67 4.72 32.81 -13.38
C GLY A 67 5.52 31.50 -13.34
N THR A 68 6.71 31.53 -12.73
CA THR A 68 7.58 30.35 -12.65
C THR A 68 7.40 29.58 -11.35
N LYS A 69 7.71 28.27 -11.38
CA LYS A 69 7.71 27.42 -10.18
C LYS A 69 8.59 28.02 -9.09
N GLU A 70 9.80 28.46 -9.42
CA GLU A 70 10.78 29.00 -8.48
C GLU A 70 10.24 30.25 -7.79
N THR A 71 9.56 31.11 -8.54
CA THR A 71 8.92 32.31 -7.99
C THR A 71 7.79 31.95 -7.03
N TYR A 72 6.99 30.94 -7.39
CA TYR A 72 5.90 30.46 -6.53
C TYR A 72 6.42 29.87 -5.21
N LEU A 73 7.46 29.03 -5.26
CA LEU A 73 8.08 28.42 -4.08
C LEU A 73 8.70 29.48 -3.17
N ARG A 74 9.46 30.44 -3.72
CA ARG A 74 10.04 31.55 -2.96
C ARG A 74 8.97 32.40 -2.27
N ASN A 75 7.88 32.72 -2.96
CA ASN A 75 6.77 33.47 -2.36
C ASN A 75 6.12 32.72 -1.19
N LEU A 76 6.03 31.39 -1.26
CA LEU A 76 5.54 30.55 -0.17
C LEU A 76 6.52 30.52 1.02
N GLU A 77 7.83 30.42 0.76
CA GLU A 77 8.86 30.54 1.80
C GLU A 77 8.80 31.90 2.51
N GLU A 78 8.66 33.00 1.75
CA GLU A 78 8.47 34.34 2.31
C GLU A 78 7.20 34.42 3.16
N LYS A 79 6.10 33.78 2.75
CA LYS A 79 4.89 33.70 3.58
C LYS A 79 5.11 32.95 4.89
N LEU A 80 5.85 31.84 4.86
CA LEU A 80 6.20 31.09 6.07
C LEU A 80 7.02 31.95 7.04
N THR A 81 8.05 32.65 6.53
CA THR A 81 8.91 33.52 7.37
C THR A 81 8.14 34.72 7.94
N GLN A 82 7.18 35.26 7.18
CA GLN A 82 6.32 36.37 7.62
C GLN A 82 5.11 35.89 8.45
N ASN A 83 5.00 34.59 8.73
CA ASN A 83 3.88 33.98 9.45
C ASN A 83 2.50 34.37 8.87
N LYS A 84 2.42 34.44 7.53
CA LYS A 84 1.17 34.71 6.81
C LYS A 84 0.39 33.40 6.63
N LEU A 85 -0.94 33.51 6.68
CA LEU A 85 -1.85 32.38 6.51
C LEU A 85 -1.63 31.66 5.18
N ILE A 86 -1.55 30.33 5.23
CA ILE A 86 -1.39 29.48 4.05
C ILE A 86 -2.77 29.06 3.55
N LEU A 87 -3.09 29.42 2.30
CA LEU A 87 -4.38 29.04 1.72
C LEU A 87 -4.37 27.59 1.24
N LYS A 88 -5.56 26.97 1.27
CA LYS A 88 -5.78 25.60 0.78
C LYS A 88 -5.30 25.39 -0.66
N GLU A 89 -5.66 26.29 -1.58
CA GLU A 89 -5.23 26.16 -2.98
C GLU A 89 -3.72 26.38 -3.14
N GLU A 90 -3.08 27.05 -2.19
CA GLU A 90 -1.63 27.24 -2.22
C GLU A 90 -0.89 25.95 -1.84
N LEU A 91 -1.27 25.32 -0.73
CA LEU A 91 -0.73 24.00 -0.37
C LEU A 91 -1.03 22.97 -1.47
N ARG A 92 -2.23 23.02 -2.06
CA ARG A 92 -2.58 22.14 -3.17
C ARG A 92 -1.68 22.35 -4.38
N THR A 93 -1.46 23.60 -4.78
CA THR A 93 -0.60 23.95 -5.92
C THR A 93 0.85 23.52 -5.65
N LEU A 94 1.38 23.86 -4.48
CA LEU A 94 2.71 23.44 -4.02
C LEU A 94 2.93 21.94 -4.20
N LEU A 95 2.04 21.10 -3.65
CA LEU A 95 2.17 19.64 -3.72
C LEU A 95 2.14 19.09 -5.16
N HIS A 96 1.52 19.80 -6.11
CA HIS A 96 1.54 19.42 -7.52
C HIS A 96 2.78 19.95 -8.27
N LEU A 97 3.45 20.98 -7.74
CA LEU A 97 4.68 21.54 -8.32
C LEU A 97 5.96 20.87 -7.79
N CYS A 98 5.92 20.21 -6.63
CA CYS A 98 7.09 19.54 -6.05
C CYS A 98 7.62 18.43 -6.98
N GLU A 99 8.91 18.47 -7.30
CA GLU A 99 9.60 17.47 -8.15
C GLU A 99 10.96 17.04 -7.57
N SER A 100 11.47 17.76 -6.57
CA SER A 100 12.77 17.53 -5.94
C SER A 100 12.64 17.21 -4.44
N ARG A 101 13.75 16.80 -3.83
CA ARG A 101 13.83 16.64 -2.36
C ARG A 101 13.77 17.99 -1.63
N ASP A 102 14.32 19.03 -2.23
CA ASP A 102 14.30 20.38 -1.64
C ASP A 102 12.86 20.93 -1.62
N ASP A 103 12.11 20.73 -2.72
CA ASP A 103 10.69 21.09 -2.78
C ASP A 103 9.87 20.35 -1.71
N MET A 104 10.28 19.12 -1.36
CA MET A 104 9.61 18.31 -0.35
C MET A 104 9.83 18.86 1.06
N GLU A 105 11.02 19.37 1.38
CA GLU A 105 11.26 19.98 2.69
C GLU A 105 10.40 21.24 2.87
N LEU A 106 10.26 22.07 1.83
CA LEU A 106 9.30 23.17 1.84
C LEU A 106 7.86 22.66 2.03
N ALA A 107 7.45 21.62 1.29
CA ALA A 107 6.12 21.04 1.41
C ALA A 107 5.81 20.55 2.83
N LYS A 108 6.77 19.92 3.51
CA LYS A 108 6.63 19.53 4.92
C LYS A 108 6.37 20.74 5.80
N ASN A 109 7.20 21.78 5.71
CA ASN A 109 7.06 23.01 6.50
C ASN A 109 5.69 23.66 6.29
N VAL A 110 5.23 23.74 5.04
CA VAL A 110 3.91 24.27 4.71
C VAL A 110 2.79 23.39 5.26
N ILE A 111 2.93 22.06 5.25
CA ILE A 111 1.95 21.13 5.84
C ILE A 111 1.83 21.34 7.36
N TYR A 112 2.95 21.44 8.09
CA TYR A 112 2.91 21.72 9.53
C TYR A 112 2.20 23.03 9.83
N ARG A 113 2.54 24.09 9.09
CA ARG A 113 1.93 25.41 9.25
C ARG A 113 0.43 25.38 8.93
N TYR A 114 0.06 24.85 7.78
CA TYR A 114 -1.33 24.73 7.34
C TYR A 114 -2.16 23.90 8.32
N HIS A 115 -1.64 22.75 8.77
CA HIS A 115 -2.38 21.91 9.72
C HIS A 115 -2.56 22.61 11.07
N ALA A 116 -1.52 23.29 11.59
CA ALA A 116 -1.61 24.06 12.83
C ALA A 116 -2.64 25.19 12.75
N GLU A 117 -2.79 25.83 11.58
CA GLU A 117 -3.78 26.90 11.33
C GLU A 117 -5.21 26.38 11.26
N ASN A 118 -5.41 25.15 10.77
CA ASN A 118 -6.73 24.61 10.44
C ASN A 118 -7.19 23.48 11.39
N ARG A 119 -6.53 23.26 12.55
CA ARG A 119 -6.85 22.15 13.48
C ARG A 119 -8.33 22.05 13.91
N ASN A 120 -9.06 23.16 13.90
CA ASN A 120 -10.44 23.24 14.42
C ASN A 120 -11.51 23.13 13.32
N ILE A 121 -11.14 22.97 12.05
CA ILE A 121 -12.10 22.90 10.94
C ILE A 121 -12.36 21.44 10.60
N THR A 122 -13.58 20.96 10.87
CA THR A 122 -13.88 19.51 10.93
C THR A 122 -14.76 18.98 9.79
N LEU A 123 -15.35 19.82 8.94
CA LEU A 123 -16.31 19.37 7.92
C LEU A 123 -15.90 19.76 6.48
N GLY A 124 -15.77 18.75 5.62
CA GLY A 124 -15.67 18.93 4.17
C GLY A 124 -14.30 19.40 3.64
N GLU A 125 -13.26 19.41 4.48
CA GLU A 125 -11.93 19.85 4.07
C GLU A 125 -11.29 18.93 3.03
N TYR A 126 -10.45 19.53 2.19
CA TYR A 126 -9.73 18.80 1.17
C TYR A 126 -8.68 17.89 1.80
N LYS A 127 -8.70 16.62 1.40
CA LYS A 127 -7.84 15.60 1.99
C LYS A 127 -6.45 15.65 1.37
N PHE A 128 -5.55 16.38 2.01
CA PHE A 128 -4.15 16.50 1.58
C PHE A 128 -3.33 15.24 1.81
N GLY A 129 -3.64 14.44 2.83
CA GLY A 129 -2.89 13.23 3.15
C GLY A 129 -2.64 12.31 1.95
N PRO A 130 -3.67 11.88 1.19
CA PRO A 130 -3.47 11.02 0.02
C PRO A 130 -2.67 11.70 -1.09
N LEU A 131 -2.78 13.02 -1.24
CA LEU A 131 -2.00 13.78 -2.22
C LEU A 131 -0.52 13.76 -1.86
N PHE A 132 -0.20 14.05 -0.59
CA PHE A 132 1.16 14.00 -0.07
C PHE A 132 1.78 12.60 -0.19
N MET A 133 1.02 11.55 0.17
CA MET A 133 1.52 10.18 0.06
C MET A 133 1.82 9.75 -1.38
N ARG A 134 1.07 10.24 -2.38
CA ARG A 134 1.41 10.04 -3.81
C ARG A 134 2.69 10.77 -4.21
N LEU A 135 2.91 11.96 -3.68
CA LEU A 135 4.16 12.69 -3.91
C LEU A 135 5.36 11.94 -3.32
N CYS A 136 5.25 11.43 -2.09
CA CYS A 136 6.28 10.56 -1.49
C CYS A 136 6.50 9.28 -2.31
N TYR A 137 5.43 8.69 -2.83
CA TYR A 137 5.49 7.52 -3.72
C TYR A 137 6.29 7.81 -4.99
N GLU A 138 6.02 8.94 -5.65
CA GLU A 138 6.71 9.34 -6.88
C GLU A 138 8.19 9.66 -6.66
N LEU A 139 8.52 10.30 -5.54
CA LEU A 139 9.88 10.74 -5.21
C LEU A 139 10.71 9.68 -4.46
N ASP A 140 10.15 8.49 -4.22
CA ASP A 140 10.81 7.39 -3.50
C ASP A 140 11.23 7.80 -2.08
N LEU A 141 10.30 8.42 -1.34
CA LEU A 141 10.51 8.99 -0.01
C LEU A 141 9.70 8.25 1.07
N GLU A 142 9.78 6.92 1.09
CA GLU A 142 9.02 6.12 2.04
C GLU A 142 9.40 6.35 3.50
N GLU A 143 10.68 6.62 3.80
CA GLU A 143 11.13 6.85 5.17
C GLU A 143 10.54 8.15 5.73
N SER A 144 10.62 9.24 4.95
CA SER A 144 9.99 10.52 5.32
C SER A 144 8.47 10.40 5.48
N ALA A 145 7.83 9.57 4.66
CA ALA A 145 6.39 9.33 4.77
C ALA A 145 6.01 8.55 6.05
N VAL A 146 6.84 7.58 6.45
CA VAL A 146 6.67 6.83 7.71
C VAL A 146 6.88 7.74 8.92
N GLU A 147 7.87 8.64 8.87
CA GLU A 147 8.11 9.61 9.93
C GLU A 147 6.90 10.55 10.11
N LEU A 148 6.44 11.17 9.01
CA LEU A 148 5.36 12.15 9.07
C LEU A 148 4.01 11.57 9.47
N ILE A 149 3.70 10.34 9.06
CA ILE A 149 2.40 9.73 9.41
C ILE A 149 2.30 9.42 10.90
N ARG A 150 3.44 9.24 11.59
CA ARG A 150 3.53 8.98 13.04
C ARG A 150 3.68 10.27 13.86
N ASP A 151 3.87 11.40 13.21
CA ASP A 151 4.10 12.66 13.90
C ASP A 151 2.83 13.14 14.61
N GLN A 152 2.92 13.28 15.93
CA GLN A 152 1.83 13.75 16.78
C GLN A 152 1.40 15.18 16.46
N HIS A 153 2.30 16.02 15.94
CA HIS A 153 1.96 17.38 15.50
C HIS A 153 1.07 17.41 14.26
N LEU A 154 1.06 16.34 13.46
CA LEU A 154 0.23 16.15 12.27
C LEU A 154 -0.95 15.19 12.51
N ARG A 155 -1.26 14.86 13.77
CA ARG A 155 -2.39 13.98 14.10
C ARG A 155 -3.69 14.54 13.53
N GLY A 156 -4.39 13.72 12.73
CA GLY A 156 -5.62 14.11 12.03
C GLY A 156 -5.41 14.64 10.60
N PHE A 157 -4.19 15.09 10.24
CA PHE A 157 -3.88 15.52 8.87
C PHE A 157 -4.00 14.36 7.86
N PHE A 158 -3.56 13.16 8.25
CA PHE A 158 -3.64 11.94 7.45
C PHE A 158 -4.89 11.10 7.72
N SER A 159 -5.99 11.70 8.20
CA SER A 159 -7.23 11.02 8.62
C SER A 159 -7.94 10.17 7.55
N ASP A 160 -7.51 10.20 6.28
CA ASP A 160 -8.04 9.33 5.23
C ASP A 160 -7.29 8.00 5.15
N SER A 161 -8.02 6.88 5.20
CA SER A 161 -7.47 5.53 5.03
C SER A 161 -6.58 5.37 3.78
N THR A 162 -6.85 6.12 2.72
CA THR A 162 -6.08 6.11 1.46
C THR A 162 -4.64 6.55 1.68
N SER A 163 -4.37 7.46 2.62
CA SER A 163 -2.99 7.88 2.97
C SER A 163 -2.17 6.70 3.47
N PHE A 164 -2.69 6.00 4.49
CA PHE A 164 -2.07 4.81 5.05
C PHE A 164 -1.96 3.69 4.02
N ASN A 165 -3.00 3.46 3.23
CA ASN A 165 -3.02 2.40 2.22
C ASN A 165 -1.95 2.62 1.13
N ILE A 166 -1.75 3.86 0.65
CA ILE A 166 -0.68 4.18 -0.33
C ILE A 166 0.70 3.91 0.28
N LEU A 167 0.92 4.34 1.53
CA LEU A 167 2.19 4.12 2.22
C LEU A 167 2.47 2.64 2.48
N MET A 168 1.47 1.89 2.95
CA MET A 168 1.57 0.43 3.13
C MET A 168 1.85 -0.30 1.82
N ASP A 169 1.18 0.06 0.72
CA ASP A 169 1.44 -0.54 -0.60
C ASP A 169 2.87 -0.24 -1.06
N MET A 170 3.32 1.02 -0.96
CA MET A 170 4.70 1.44 -1.26
C MET A 170 5.74 0.62 -0.48
N LEU A 171 5.57 0.49 0.83
CA LEU A 171 6.47 -0.28 1.69
C LEU A 171 6.43 -1.77 1.36
N PHE A 172 5.25 -2.31 1.06
CA PHE A 172 5.08 -3.71 0.67
C PHE A 172 5.83 -4.03 -0.63
N ILE A 173 5.72 -3.18 -1.66
CA ILE A 173 6.41 -3.32 -2.94
C ILE A 173 7.93 -3.32 -2.76
N LYS A 174 8.41 -2.53 -1.79
CA LYS A 174 9.84 -2.44 -1.42
C LYS A 174 10.30 -3.55 -0.47
N GLY A 175 9.42 -4.49 -0.10
CA GLY A 175 9.73 -5.59 0.82
C GLY A 175 9.88 -5.17 2.28
N LYS A 176 9.52 -3.93 2.64
CA LYS A 176 9.62 -3.37 4.00
C LYS A 176 8.41 -3.77 4.85
N TYR A 177 8.14 -5.07 4.97
CA TYR A 177 6.90 -5.58 5.58
C TYR A 177 6.73 -5.23 7.06
N LYS A 178 7.83 -5.16 7.83
CA LYS A 178 7.78 -4.75 9.26
C LYS A 178 7.34 -3.29 9.39
N SER A 179 7.95 -2.39 8.62
CA SER A 179 7.57 -0.98 8.58
C SER A 179 6.12 -0.80 8.09
N ALA A 180 5.69 -1.59 7.08
CA ALA A 180 4.30 -1.57 6.62
C ALA A 180 3.31 -2.01 7.72
N LEU A 181 3.67 -3.01 8.54
CA LEU A 181 2.86 -3.43 9.68
C LEU A 181 2.78 -2.32 10.74
N GLU A 182 3.87 -1.63 11.02
CA GLU A 182 3.88 -0.48 11.94
C GLU A 182 2.98 0.66 11.44
N VAL A 183 2.91 0.91 10.12
CA VAL A 183 1.97 1.90 9.54
C VAL A 183 0.51 1.45 9.73
N LEU A 184 0.20 0.15 9.59
CA LEU A 184 -1.13 -0.37 9.87
C LEU A 184 -1.55 -0.15 11.33
N ILE A 185 -0.61 -0.36 12.26
CA ILE A 185 -0.84 -0.14 13.69
C ILE A 185 -1.05 1.34 13.97
N GLU A 186 -0.26 2.21 13.36
CA GLU A 186 -0.44 3.65 13.52
C GLU A 186 -1.82 4.11 13.01
N MET A 187 -2.30 3.53 11.90
CA MET A 187 -3.64 3.78 11.39
C MET A 187 -4.72 3.47 12.45
N GLU A 188 -4.56 2.36 13.18
CA GLU A 188 -5.47 1.96 14.25
C GLU A 188 -5.34 2.85 15.49
N ASN A 189 -4.12 3.20 15.90
CA ASN A 189 -3.86 4.12 17.02
C ASN A 189 -4.44 5.53 16.79
N GLN A 190 -4.54 5.94 15.52
CA GLN A 190 -5.18 7.19 15.12
C GLN A 190 -6.69 7.07 14.92
N ASP A 191 -7.29 5.90 15.22
CA ASP A 191 -8.71 5.58 15.01
C ASP A 191 -9.18 5.80 13.56
N VAL A 192 -8.27 5.60 12.59
CA VAL A 192 -8.61 5.73 11.17
C VAL A 192 -9.30 4.44 10.72
N LYS A 193 -10.56 4.57 10.32
CA LYS A 193 -11.40 3.44 9.92
C LYS A 193 -10.77 2.64 8.76
N PHE A 194 -10.67 1.32 8.96
CA PHE A 194 -10.16 0.41 7.94
C PHE A 194 -11.11 0.31 6.75
N SER A 195 -10.54 0.38 5.55
CA SER A 195 -11.27 0.15 4.30
C SER A 195 -11.09 -1.29 3.81
N LYS A 196 -11.82 -1.68 2.75
CA LYS A 196 -11.64 -3.00 2.11
C LYS A 196 -10.20 -3.22 1.65
N ASP A 197 -9.54 -2.17 1.19
CA ASP A 197 -8.16 -2.21 0.72
C ASP A 197 -7.17 -2.35 1.88
N THR A 198 -7.48 -1.72 3.02
CA THR A 198 -6.69 -1.87 4.26
C THR A 198 -6.61 -3.33 4.69
N TYR A 199 -7.73 -4.07 4.67
CA TYR A 199 -7.72 -5.51 5.01
C TYR A 199 -6.91 -6.36 4.02
N VAL A 200 -6.91 -6.02 2.73
CA VAL A 200 -6.08 -6.72 1.73
C VAL A 200 -4.60 -6.50 2.04
N LEU A 201 -4.19 -5.25 2.29
CA LEU A 201 -2.82 -4.89 2.63
C LEU A 201 -2.39 -5.54 3.95
N ALA A 202 -3.20 -5.44 4.99
CA ALA A 202 -2.93 -6.03 6.31
C ALA A 202 -2.67 -7.54 6.21
N PHE A 203 -3.53 -8.28 5.51
CA PHE A 203 -3.38 -9.73 5.40
C PHE A 203 -2.23 -10.12 4.46
N ALA A 204 -1.96 -9.31 3.42
CA ALA A 204 -0.78 -9.50 2.58
C ALA A 204 0.52 -9.31 3.37
N ILE A 205 0.62 -8.23 4.17
CA ILE A 205 1.75 -7.95 5.06
C ILE A 205 1.96 -9.10 6.04
N CYS A 206 0.88 -9.55 6.69
CA CYS A 206 0.94 -10.66 7.64
C CYS A 206 1.40 -11.96 6.97
N TYR A 207 0.91 -12.24 5.75
CA TYR A 207 1.31 -13.38 4.94
C TYR A 207 2.80 -13.35 4.59
N LYS A 208 3.36 -12.19 4.22
CA LYS A 208 4.79 -12.06 3.90
C LYS A 208 5.69 -12.13 5.12
N LEU A 209 5.23 -11.64 6.27
CA LEU A 209 5.96 -11.79 7.54
C LEU A 209 5.99 -13.24 8.03
N ASN A 210 4.90 -13.99 7.80
CA ASN A 210 4.77 -15.42 8.10
C ASN A 210 5.27 -15.86 9.49
N SER A 211 4.97 -15.07 10.52
CA SER A 211 5.31 -15.39 11.91
C SER A 211 4.06 -15.79 12.69
N PRO A 212 4.20 -16.49 13.83
CA PRO A 212 3.07 -16.75 14.73
C PRO A 212 2.36 -15.46 15.16
N GLU A 213 3.12 -14.37 15.29
CA GLU A 213 2.59 -13.05 15.61
C GLU A 213 1.76 -12.48 14.47
N SER A 214 2.29 -12.47 13.25
CA SER A 214 1.55 -11.96 12.10
C SER A 214 0.28 -12.78 11.83
N PHE A 215 0.29 -14.07 12.15
CA PHE A 215 -0.90 -14.91 12.11
C PHE A 215 -1.93 -14.56 13.19
N ARG A 216 -1.49 -14.24 14.41
CA ARG A 216 -2.38 -13.75 15.47
C ARG A 216 -3.05 -12.44 15.06
N ILE A 217 -2.27 -11.46 14.60
CA ILE A 217 -2.77 -10.18 14.11
C ILE A 217 -3.80 -10.40 12.99
N CYS A 218 -3.46 -11.22 11.99
CA CYS A 218 -4.37 -11.54 10.88
C CYS A 218 -5.69 -12.19 11.36
N THR A 219 -5.63 -13.06 12.36
CA THR A 219 -6.82 -13.72 12.92
C THR A 219 -7.70 -12.72 13.68
N THR A 220 -7.10 -11.90 14.55
CA THR A 220 -7.80 -10.87 15.33
C THR A 220 -8.50 -9.86 14.40
N LEU A 221 -7.77 -9.30 13.43
CA LEU A 221 -8.33 -8.34 12.48
C LEU A 221 -9.50 -8.91 11.66
N ARG A 222 -9.43 -10.20 11.33
CA ARG A 222 -10.51 -10.90 10.62
C ARG A 222 -11.74 -11.09 11.51
N GLU A 223 -11.56 -11.54 12.75
CA GLU A 223 -12.66 -11.72 13.70
C GLU A 223 -13.36 -10.38 13.97
N GLU A 224 -12.59 -9.31 14.13
CA GLU A 224 -13.13 -7.96 14.25
C GLU A 224 -13.90 -7.50 13.01
N ALA A 225 -13.38 -7.75 11.82
CA ALA A 225 -14.08 -7.44 10.58
C ALA A 225 -15.44 -8.13 10.53
N LEU A 226 -15.51 -9.41 10.93
CA LEU A 226 -16.75 -10.17 10.99
C LEU A 226 -17.73 -9.58 12.02
N ILE A 227 -17.27 -9.25 13.23
CA ILE A 227 -18.10 -8.63 14.28
C ILE A 227 -18.65 -7.29 13.81
N LYS A 228 -17.83 -6.48 13.12
CA LYS A 228 -18.21 -5.17 12.56
C LYS A 228 -19.07 -5.27 11.29
N GLY A 229 -19.38 -6.48 10.81
CA GLY A 229 -20.15 -6.72 9.58
C GLY A 229 -19.42 -6.33 8.29
N VAL A 230 -18.09 -6.20 8.32
CA VAL A 230 -17.27 -5.86 7.15
C VAL A 230 -17.12 -7.07 6.25
N ILE A 231 -17.55 -6.93 4.99
CA ILE A 231 -17.37 -7.97 3.97
C ILE A 231 -15.92 -7.92 3.47
N LEU A 232 -15.13 -8.93 3.85
CA LEU A 232 -13.77 -9.12 3.37
C LEU A 232 -13.73 -9.50 1.89
N SER A 233 -12.77 -8.95 1.15
CA SER A 233 -12.58 -9.32 -0.25
C SER A 233 -12.06 -10.76 -0.35
N ARG A 234 -12.36 -11.43 -1.47
CA ARG A 234 -11.80 -12.76 -1.77
C ARG A 234 -10.29 -12.79 -1.61
N ARG A 235 -9.59 -11.77 -2.11
CA ARG A 235 -8.13 -11.69 -2.06
C ARG A 235 -7.61 -11.62 -0.62
N ALA A 236 -8.26 -10.82 0.24
CA ALA A 236 -7.95 -10.79 1.67
C ALA A 236 -8.15 -12.18 2.30
N SER A 237 -9.32 -12.81 2.09
CA SER A 237 -9.58 -14.16 2.61
C SER A 237 -8.54 -15.18 2.13
N CYS A 238 -8.13 -15.12 0.86
CA CYS A 238 -7.09 -15.97 0.31
C CYS A 238 -5.73 -15.79 1.01
N PHE A 239 -5.32 -14.55 1.35
CA PHE A 239 -4.11 -14.32 2.16
C PHE A 239 -4.21 -14.95 3.55
N ALA A 240 -5.37 -14.80 4.21
CA ALA A 240 -5.60 -15.38 5.52
C ALA A 240 -5.55 -16.93 5.49
N VAL A 241 -6.11 -17.56 4.46
CA VAL A 241 -6.00 -19.03 4.25
C VAL A 241 -4.54 -19.41 4.02
N ALA A 242 -3.84 -18.71 3.13
CA ALA A 242 -2.44 -19.00 2.80
C ALA A 242 -1.54 -18.92 4.04
N LEU A 243 -1.72 -17.87 4.85
CA LEU A 243 -0.99 -17.71 6.11
C LEU A 243 -1.35 -18.82 7.12
N ALA A 244 -2.63 -19.17 7.28
CA ALA A 244 -3.04 -20.26 8.15
C ALA A 244 -2.40 -21.60 7.74
N LEU A 245 -2.30 -21.87 6.44
CA LEU A 245 -1.62 -23.07 5.92
C LEU A 245 -0.12 -23.03 6.23
N ASN A 246 0.56 -21.90 6.00
CA ASN A 246 1.99 -21.76 6.33
C ASN A 246 2.30 -21.93 7.83
N GLN A 247 1.32 -21.69 8.70
CA GLN A 247 1.42 -21.87 10.16
C GLN A 247 0.91 -23.25 10.62
N ASN A 248 0.64 -24.17 9.69
CA ASN A 248 0.08 -25.51 9.95
C ASN A 248 -1.29 -25.50 10.67
N GLN A 249 -2.05 -24.41 10.55
CA GLN A 249 -3.36 -24.23 11.18
C GLN A 249 -4.48 -24.65 10.22
N LEU A 250 -4.48 -25.94 9.84
CA LEU A 250 -5.36 -26.49 8.81
C LEU A 250 -6.86 -26.31 9.12
N ALA A 251 -7.27 -26.51 10.37
CA ALA A 251 -8.67 -26.34 10.77
C ALA A 251 -9.16 -24.89 10.54
N LYS A 252 -8.34 -23.91 10.92
CA LYS A 252 -8.61 -22.49 10.65
C LYS A 252 -8.61 -22.21 9.16
N ALA A 253 -7.62 -22.70 8.41
CA ALA A 253 -7.57 -22.55 6.95
C ALA A 253 -8.85 -23.05 6.26
N VAL A 254 -9.36 -24.22 6.68
CA VAL A 254 -10.61 -24.80 6.16
C VAL A 254 -11.82 -23.92 6.49
N SER A 255 -11.93 -23.45 7.74
CA SER A 255 -13.01 -22.59 8.19
C SER A 255 -13.02 -21.24 7.46
N ILE A 256 -11.85 -20.65 7.25
CA ILE A 256 -11.70 -19.40 6.48
C ILE A 256 -12.11 -19.64 5.02
N PHE A 257 -11.65 -20.74 4.42
CA PHE A 257 -11.89 -21.05 3.01
C PHE A 257 -13.37 -21.31 2.71
N SER A 258 -14.10 -22.01 3.60
CA SER A 258 -15.52 -22.32 3.38
C SER A 258 -16.42 -21.07 3.35
N GLN A 259 -15.96 -19.96 3.92
CA GLN A 259 -16.66 -18.68 3.90
C GLN A 259 -16.38 -17.84 2.65
N ILE A 260 -15.46 -18.28 1.77
CA ILE A 260 -15.15 -17.57 0.52
C ILE A 260 -16.26 -17.83 -0.50
N MET A 261 -17.01 -16.79 -0.87
CA MET A 261 -18.03 -16.89 -1.91
C MET A 261 -17.42 -17.06 -3.32
N LYS A 262 -17.96 -18.02 -4.08
CA LYS A 262 -17.54 -18.43 -5.44
C LYS A 262 -16.10 -18.98 -5.50
N PRO A 263 -15.87 -20.24 -5.09
CA PRO A 263 -14.55 -20.88 -5.02
C PRO A 263 -13.95 -21.30 -6.37
N GLU A 264 -14.65 -21.07 -7.49
CA GLU A 264 -14.24 -21.47 -8.84
C GLU A 264 -13.12 -20.61 -9.45
N SER A 265 -12.57 -19.65 -8.70
CA SER A 265 -11.43 -18.87 -9.15
C SER A 265 -10.16 -19.71 -9.16
N ILE A 266 -9.31 -19.53 -10.18
CA ILE A 266 -7.97 -20.13 -10.28
C ILE A 266 -7.18 -20.00 -8.96
N ILE A 267 -7.25 -18.86 -8.28
CA ILE A 267 -6.57 -18.65 -6.98
C ILE A 267 -7.14 -19.60 -5.90
N CYS A 268 -8.46 -19.74 -5.83
CA CYS A 268 -9.14 -20.63 -4.88
C CYS A 268 -8.87 -22.11 -5.21
N THR A 269 -8.79 -22.47 -6.50
CA THR A 269 -8.41 -23.82 -6.93
C THR A 269 -6.96 -24.15 -6.54
N ASN A 270 -6.02 -23.23 -6.78
CA ASN A 270 -4.62 -23.39 -6.34
C ASN A 270 -4.52 -23.49 -4.81
N LEU A 271 -5.24 -22.66 -4.05
CA LEU A 271 -5.30 -22.74 -2.58
C LEU A 271 -5.86 -24.07 -2.08
N ASN A 272 -6.94 -24.56 -2.69
CA ASN A 272 -7.49 -25.87 -2.39
C ASN A 272 -6.47 -26.98 -2.63
N LEU A 273 -5.69 -26.90 -3.70
CA LEU A 273 -4.65 -27.87 -3.99
C LEU A 273 -3.50 -27.82 -2.99
N VAL A 274 -3.06 -26.63 -2.56
CA VAL A 274 -2.09 -26.51 -1.45
C VAL A 274 -2.64 -27.15 -0.18
N LYS A 275 -3.90 -26.88 0.17
CA LYS A 275 -4.58 -27.50 1.32
C LYS A 275 -4.68 -29.03 1.21
N VAL A 276 -5.00 -29.56 0.03
CA VAL A 276 -5.07 -31.01 -0.19
C VAL A 276 -3.68 -31.64 -0.10
N ARG A 277 -2.67 -31.02 -0.71
CA ARG A 277 -1.26 -31.43 -0.62
C ARG A 277 -0.81 -31.54 0.83
N GLU A 278 -1.15 -30.55 1.65
CA GLU A 278 -0.81 -30.53 3.08
C GLU A 278 -1.45 -31.69 3.86
N LYS A 279 -2.68 -32.09 3.51
CA LYS A 279 -3.34 -33.26 4.12
C LYS A 279 -2.74 -34.60 3.72
N VAL A 280 -2.16 -34.70 2.52
CA VAL A 280 -1.63 -35.96 1.98
C VAL A 280 -0.11 -36.06 2.08
N LYS A 281 0.57 -35.05 2.64
CA LYS A 281 2.04 -34.97 2.70
C LYS A 281 2.69 -36.17 3.41
N ASP A 282 2.00 -36.71 4.42
CA ASP A 282 2.48 -37.81 5.25
C ASP A 282 2.12 -39.21 4.67
N VAL A 283 1.42 -39.26 3.53
CA VAL A 283 1.01 -40.51 2.87
C VAL A 283 1.59 -40.57 1.44
N PRO A 284 2.77 -41.22 1.24
CA PRO A 284 3.50 -41.18 -0.02
C PRO A 284 2.69 -41.62 -1.26
N ALA A 285 1.85 -42.64 -1.12
CA ALA A 285 1.00 -43.13 -2.20
C ALA A 285 -0.04 -42.09 -2.67
N LEU A 286 -0.63 -41.34 -1.73
CA LEU A 286 -1.58 -40.27 -2.05
C LEU A 286 -0.89 -39.04 -2.62
N LEU A 287 0.34 -38.74 -2.18
CA LEU A 287 1.14 -37.64 -2.72
C LEU A 287 1.48 -37.85 -4.21
N VAL A 288 1.88 -39.08 -4.60
CA VAL A 288 2.12 -39.44 -6.01
C VAL A 288 0.86 -39.29 -6.87
N ASN A 289 -0.31 -39.68 -6.34
CA ASN A 289 -1.58 -39.52 -7.03
C ASN A 289 -2.01 -38.06 -7.13
N PHE A 290 -1.78 -37.27 -6.09
CA PHE A 290 -1.99 -35.83 -6.09
C PHE A 290 -1.15 -35.15 -7.16
N ASP A 291 0.14 -35.46 -7.27
CA ASP A 291 1.03 -34.86 -8.27
C ASP A 291 0.59 -35.19 -9.71
N LYS A 292 0.12 -36.42 -9.95
CA LYS A 292 -0.47 -36.81 -11.25
C LYS A 292 -1.73 -36.01 -11.58
N LEU A 293 -2.63 -35.82 -10.61
CA LEU A 293 -3.85 -35.02 -10.78
C LEU A 293 -3.55 -33.53 -10.98
N TYR A 294 -2.60 -32.98 -10.22
CA TYR A 294 -2.15 -31.60 -10.36
C TYR A 294 -1.64 -31.32 -11.77
N ARG A 295 -0.82 -32.21 -12.34
CA ARG A 295 -0.35 -32.11 -13.73
C ARG A 295 -1.51 -32.11 -14.74
N LYS A 296 -2.51 -32.99 -14.57
CA LYS A 296 -3.69 -33.02 -15.45
C LYS A 296 -4.50 -31.72 -15.38
N LEU A 297 -4.79 -31.24 -14.17
CA LEU A 297 -5.48 -29.97 -13.97
C LEU A 297 -4.71 -28.79 -14.59
N HIS A 298 -3.37 -28.84 -14.53
CA HIS A 298 -2.51 -27.80 -15.10
C HIS A 298 -2.58 -27.78 -16.63
N MET A 299 -2.48 -28.95 -17.27
CA MET A 299 -2.60 -29.09 -18.72
C MET A 299 -3.97 -28.61 -19.24
N ASN A 300 -5.02 -28.75 -18.44
CA ASN A 300 -6.38 -28.29 -18.75
C ASN A 300 -6.60 -26.78 -18.45
N GLY A 301 -5.58 -26.06 -17.99
CA GLY A 301 -5.68 -24.63 -17.64
C GLY A 301 -6.52 -24.33 -16.40
N GLN A 302 -6.90 -25.35 -15.61
CA GLN A 302 -7.71 -25.21 -14.40
C GLN A 302 -6.88 -24.73 -13.20
N VAL A 303 -5.55 -24.91 -13.27
CA VAL A 303 -4.57 -24.48 -12.25
C VAL A 303 -3.32 -23.92 -12.91
N THR A 304 -2.57 -23.12 -12.17
CA THR A 304 -1.39 -22.41 -12.66
C THR A 304 -0.13 -22.97 -12.01
N THR A 305 1.00 -22.90 -12.71
CA THR A 305 2.33 -23.20 -12.13
C THR A 305 2.90 -22.06 -11.29
N TYR A 306 2.26 -20.88 -11.31
CA TYR A 306 2.64 -19.76 -10.46
C TYR A 306 2.56 -20.12 -8.99
N THR A 307 3.53 -19.65 -8.20
CA THR A 307 3.51 -19.81 -6.75
C THR A 307 2.30 -19.08 -6.16
N LEU A 308 1.85 -19.52 -4.99
CA LEU A 308 0.77 -18.84 -4.27
C LEU A 308 1.11 -17.37 -3.98
N ASP A 309 2.38 -17.10 -3.69
CA ASP A 309 2.91 -15.73 -3.58
C ASP A 309 2.69 -14.95 -4.88
N ALA A 310 3.02 -15.53 -6.04
CA ALA A 310 2.83 -14.89 -7.33
C ALA A 310 1.35 -14.67 -7.72
N LEU A 311 0.44 -15.51 -7.22
CA LEU A 311 -1.00 -15.39 -7.46
C LEU A 311 -1.67 -14.37 -6.53
N LEU A 312 -1.25 -14.29 -5.27
CA LEU A 312 -1.88 -13.45 -4.26
C LEU A 312 -1.27 -12.06 -4.21
N CYS A 313 0.05 -11.95 -4.22
CA CYS A 313 0.78 -10.68 -4.10
C CYS A 313 0.81 -9.89 -5.42
N HIS A 314 0.31 -10.46 -6.52
CA HIS A 314 0.28 -9.78 -7.82
C HIS A 314 -1.14 -9.75 -8.43
N THR A 315 -1.52 -8.61 -9.01
CA THR A 315 -2.75 -8.47 -9.79
C THR A 315 -2.57 -9.05 -11.20
N PRO A 316 -3.56 -9.78 -11.76
CA PRO A 316 -3.54 -10.20 -13.16
C PRO A 316 -3.52 -8.97 -14.08
N ARG A 317 -2.73 -9.05 -15.15
CA ARG A 317 -2.58 -7.97 -16.13
C ARG A 317 -3.92 -7.71 -16.80
N ASP A 318 -4.43 -6.49 -16.70
CA ASP A 318 -5.52 -6.05 -17.56
C ASP A 318 -4.98 -6.14 -19.00
N ARG A 319 -5.62 -6.94 -19.85
CA ARG A 319 -5.10 -7.29 -21.20
C ARG A 319 -5.18 -6.12 -22.19
N ARG A 320 -5.44 -4.90 -21.73
CA ARG A 320 -5.44 -3.67 -22.53
C ARG A 320 -4.68 -2.55 -21.85
N SER A 321 -3.40 -2.48 -22.17
CA SER A 321 -2.68 -1.22 -22.42
C SER A 321 -1.32 -1.56 -23.01
N HIS A 322 -1.33 -1.95 -24.28
CA HIS A 322 -0.18 -1.69 -25.14
C HIS A 322 -0.21 -0.20 -25.48
N MET A 323 0.21 0.65 -24.55
CA MET A 323 0.91 1.87 -24.91
C MET A 323 2.20 1.88 -24.11
N VAL A 324 3.21 1.31 -24.75
CA VAL A 324 4.57 1.82 -24.60
C VAL A 324 4.51 3.29 -25.00
N LEU A 325 4.23 4.18 -24.05
CA LEU A 325 4.68 5.57 -24.17
C LEU A 325 6.17 5.52 -23.88
N LEU A 326 6.91 5.16 -24.92
CA LEU A 326 8.30 5.55 -25.08
C LEU A 326 8.39 7.02 -24.69
N ASN A 327 9.30 7.31 -23.78
CA ASN A 327 9.92 8.61 -23.62
C ASN A 327 10.36 9.15 -25.00
N LYS A 328 9.45 9.77 -25.74
CA LYS A 328 9.80 10.76 -26.74
C LYS A 328 9.71 12.09 -26.03
N ARG A 329 10.90 12.56 -25.63
CA ARG A 329 11.17 13.89 -25.09
C ARG A 329 10.56 14.90 -26.05
N THR A 330 9.43 15.50 -25.69
CA THR A 330 8.73 16.49 -26.53
C THR A 330 9.14 17.92 -26.21
N VAL A 331 9.93 18.18 -25.16
CA VAL A 331 10.24 19.55 -24.71
C VAL A 331 11.72 19.70 -24.33
N SER A 332 12.36 20.76 -24.82
CA SER A 332 13.74 21.14 -24.49
C SER A 332 13.84 21.69 -23.06
N ARG A 333 14.78 21.18 -22.25
CA ARG A 333 15.04 21.68 -20.87
C ARG A 333 15.70 23.06 -20.80
N ARG A 334 16.24 23.57 -21.91
CA ARG A 334 16.85 24.92 -21.94
C ARG A 334 15.86 26.01 -22.29
N THR A 335 14.81 25.67 -23.05
CA THR A 335 13.91 26.66 -23.67
C THR A 335 12.43 26.38 -23.45
N PHE A 336 12.07 25.25 -22.84
CA PHE A 336 10.69 24.85 -22.53
C PHE A 336 9.70 24.94 -23.72
N GLN A 337 10.18 24.74 -24.95
CA GLN A 337 9.33 24.70 -26.15
C GLN A 337 9.13 23.26 -26.70
N PRO A 338 8.00 22.99 -27.39
CA PRO A 338 7.75 21.72 -28.05
C PRO A 338 8.70 21.48 -29.23
N LEU A 339 9.34 20.30 -29.29
CA LEU A 339 10.27 19.91 -30.34
C LEU A 339 9.61 19.56 -31.70
N SER A 340 8.35 19.94 -31.92
CA SER A 340 7.60 19.65 -33.16
C SER A 340 7.47 20.86 -34.11
N GLN A 341 8.32 21.87 -34.00
CA GLN A 341 8.17 23.13 -34.76
C GLN A 341 9.43 23.59 -35.52
N SER A 342 10.29 22.67 -35.96
CA SER A 342 11.48 23.03 -36.74
C SER A 342 11.64 22.19 -38.01
N LEU A 343 10.63 22.19 -38.89
CA LEU A 343 10.76 21.62 -40.24
C LEU A 343 9.87 22.37 -41.27
N TRP A 344 9.87 23.70 -41.26
CA TRP A 344 9.49 24.52 -42.43
C TRP A 344 10.26 25.83 -42.36
N ALA A 345 11.51 25.80 -42.81
CA ALA A 345 12.31 26.96 -43.18
C ALA A 345 13.39 26.49 -44.15
N GLU A 346 12.99 26.30 -45.40
CA GLU A 346 13.69 26.76 -46.60
C GLU A 346 12.64 27.26 -47.60
#